data_AF-A0A6G4RDY3-F1
#
_entry.id   AF-A0A6G4RDY3-F1
#
_cell.length_a   1.000
_cell.length_b   1.000
_cell.length_c   1.000
_cell.angle_alpha   90.00
_cell.angle_beta   90.00
_cell.angle_gamma   90.00
#
_symmetry.space_group_name_H-M   'P 1'
#
loop_
_entity.id
_entity.type
_entity.pdbx_description
1 polymer ?
#
loop_
_entity_poly.entity_id
_entity_poly.type
_entity_poly.pdbx_seq_one_letter_code
_entity_poly.pdbx_strand_id
1 'polypeptide(L)'
;MDGKAGRIRPDAIETLAFAVGGLIFAALAVQSVDDLTTRGGLAQLVGIVACYALFVWWAYARPLSNLALSDPWAGLTLLFILGVIAGSVLVATGRATLISFAPALAIGFVLAATHLFQLFRRSSGR
;
A
#
# COMPACT_ATOMS: atom_id res chain seq x y z
N MET A 1 9.05 -8.76 -32.87
CA MET A 1 7.85 -8.99 -32.04
C MET A 1 8.02 -8.18 -30.78
N ASP A 2 7.18 -7.16 -30.61
CA ASP A 2 7.32 -6.11 -29.62
C ASP A 2 7.28 -6.67 -28.19
N GLY A 3 8.43 -6.70 -27.53
CA GLY A 3 8.56 -6.98 -26.12
C GLY A 3 8.00 -5.83 -25.30
N LYS A 4 6.67 -5.73 -25.21
CA LYS A 4 6.03 -4.97 -24.14
C LYS A 4 6.50 -5.61 -22.84
N ALA A 5 7.22 -4.85 -22.02
CA ALA A 5 7.53 -5.21 -20.64
C ALA A 5 6.20 -5.40 -19.89
N GLY A 6 5.66 -6.61 -19.98
CA GLY A 6 4.39 -6.99 -19.41
C GLY A 6 4.56 -7.04 -17.91
N ARG A 7 3.75 -6.25 -17.21
CA ARG A 7 3.53 -6.34 -15.76
C ARG A 7 3.58 -7.80 -15.34
N ILE A 8 4.59 -8.18 -14.54
CA ILE A 8 4.77 -9.55 -14.06
C ILE A 8 3.48 -9.91 -13.33
N ARG A 9 2.70 -10.83 -13.93
CA ARG A 9 1.50 -11.33 -13.29
C ARG A 9 1.94 -12.29 -12.20
N PRO A 10 1.34 -12.21 -11.01
CA PRO A 10 1.65 -13.14 -9.94
C PRO A 10 1.38 -14.57 -10.40
N ASP A 11 2.24 -15.50 -10.03
CA ASP A 11 1.97 -16.92 -10.28
C ASP A 11 0.75 -17.36 -9.46
N ALA A 12 0.08 -18.44 -9.88
CA ALA A 12 -1.07 -18.99 -9.16
C ALA A 12 -0.70 -19.37 -7.72
N ILE A 13 0.52 -19.88 -7.50
CA ILE A 13 1.05 -20.25 -6.19
C ILE A 13 1.28 -19.01 -5.32
N GLU A 14 1.85 -17.94 -5.88
CA GLU A 14 2.06 -16.67 -5.18
C GLU A 14 0.72 -16.02 -4.81
N THR A 15 -0.23 -16.01 -5.75
CA THR A 15 -1.58 -15.49 -5.52
C THR A 15 -2.28 -16.25 -4.40
N LEU A 16 -2.16 -17.58 -4.38
CA LEU A 16 -2.69 -18.41 -3.30
C LEU A 16 -2.02 -18.10 -1.96
N ALA A 17 -0.70 -17.93 -1.93
CA ALA A 17 0.03 -17.58 -0.72
C ALA A 17 -0.41 -16.21 -0.15
N PHE A 18 -0.60 -15.20 -1.00
CA PHE A 18 -1.13 -13.90 -0.58
C PHE A 18 -2.60 -13.95 -0.18
N ALA A 19 -3.42 -14.79 -0.81
CA ALA A 19 -4.81 -14.96 -0.41
C ALA A 19 -4.91 -15.61 0.99
N VAL A 20 -4.18 -16.70 1.20
CA VAL A 20 -4.12 -17.40 2.49
C VAL A 20 -3.51 -16.51 3.58
N GLY A 21 -2.39 -15.86 3.27
CA GLY A 21 -1.76 -14.89 4.17
C GLY A 21 -2.69 -13.73 4.53
N GLY A 22 -3.45 -13.23 3.55
CA GLY A 22 -4.43 -12.17 3.76
C GLY A 22 -5.58 -12.60 4.66
N LEU A 23 -6.07 -13.84 4.52
CA LEU A 23 -7.10 -14.40 5.41
C LEU A 23 -6.59 -14.57 6.84
N ILE A 24 -5.37 -15.09 7.02
CA ILE A 24 -4.74 -15.20 8.35
C ILE A 24 -4.57 -13.82 8.97
N PHE A 25 -4.07 -12.85 8.20
CA PHE A 25 -3.85 -11.50 8.68
C PHE A 25 -5.17 -10.79 9.03
N ALA A 26 -6.21 -10.97 8.23
CA ALA A 26 -7.54 -10.45 8.53
C ALA A 26 -8.14 -11.09 9.80
N ALA A 27 -7.96 -12.39 10.00
CA ALA A 27 -8.40 -13.07 11.21
C ALA A 27 -7.68 -12.53 12.46
N LEU A 28 -6.36 -12.33 12.38
CA LEU A 28 -5.57 -11.71 13.46
C LEU A 28 -5.98 -10.25 13.69
N ALA A 29 -6.28 -9.50 12.63
CA ALA A 29 -6.75 -8.12 12.72
C ALA A 29 -8.07 -8.04 13.48
N VAL A 30 -9.04 -8.90 13.14
CA VAL A 30 -10.33 -9.02 13.83
C VAL A 30 -10.14 -9.36 15.31
N GLN A 31 -9.22 -10.28 15.63
CA GLN A 31 -8.92 -10.64 17.02
C GLN A 31 -8.24 -9.53 17.82
N SER A 32 -7.52 -8.62 17.15
CA SER A 32 -6.79 -7.53 17.80
C SER A 32 -7.64 -6.30 18.13
N VAL A 33 -8.90 -6.27 17.69
CA VAL A 33 -9.80 -5.14 17.89
C VAL A 33 -10.82 -5.50 18.97
N ASP A 34 -10.82 -4.75 20.07
CA ASP A 34 -11.68 -5.00 21.23
C ASP A 34 -13.18 -4.86 20.91
N ASP A 35 -13.55 -3.86 20.10
CA ASP A 35 -14.94 -3.64 19.70
C ASP A 35 -15.07 -3.13 18.26
N LEU A 36 -15.51 -4.03 17.38
CA LEU A 36 -15.74 -3.78 15.95
C LEU A 36 -17.00 -2.96 15.65
N THR A 37 -17.87 -2.74 16.63
CA THR A 37 -19.08 -1.92 16.44
C THR A 37 -18.76 -0.42 16.55
N THR A 38 -17.61 -0.08 17.11
CA THR A 38 -17.17 1.31 17.25
C THR A 38 -16.49 1.83 15.98
N ARG A 39 -16.59 3.14 15.74
CA ARG A 39 -15.86 3.82 14.65
C ARG A 39 -14.34 3.62 14.77
N GLY A 40 -13.82 3.58 16.00
CA GLY A 40 -12.40 3.36 16.27
C GLY A 40 -11.95 1.95 15.91
N GLY A 41 -12.72 0.93 16.30
CA GLY A 41 -12.43 -0.46 15.95
C GLY A 41 -12.51 -0.74 14.45
N LEU A 42 -13.52 -0.20 13.75
CA LEU A 42 -13.59 -0.28 12.29
C LEU A 42 -12.39 0.41 11.62
N ALA A 43 -12.00 1.59 12.10
CA ALA A 43 -10.84 2.29 11.58
C ALA A 43 -9.55 1.51 11.82
N GLN A 44 -9.37 0.90 12.99
CA GLN A 44 -8.22 0.07 13.30
C GLN A 44 -8.15 -1.15 12.37
N LEU A 45 -9.28 -1.83 12.13
CA LEU A 45 -9.36 -2.96 11.21
C LEU A 45 -8.96 -2.54 9.78
N VAL A 46 -9.53 -1.43 9.28
CA VAL A 46 -9.20 -0.88 7.95
C VAL A 46 -7.71 -0.52 7.85
N GLY A 47 -7.14 0.07 8.90
CA GLY A 47 -5.72 0.41 8.96
C GLY A 47 -4.82 -0.83 8.91
N ILE A 48 -5.17 -1.88 9.66
CA ILE A 48 -4.42 -3.15 9.64
C ILE A 48 -4.48 -3.80 8.26
N VAL A 49 -5.67 -3.86 7.63
CA VAL A 49 -5.82 -4.38 6.27
C VAL A 49 -5.02 -3.54 5.26
N ALA A 50 -5.00 -2.21 5.41
CA ALA A 50 -4.21 -1.33 4.57
C ALA A 50 -2.69 -1.54 4.73
N CYS A 51 -2.22 -1.85 5.95
CA CYS A 51 -0.83 -2.26 6.17
C CYS A 51 -0.49 -3.57 5.46
N TYR A 52 -1.40 -4.54 5.43
CA TYR A 52 -1.22 -5.75 4.64
C TYR A 52 -1.16 -5.44 3.14
N ALA A 53 -2.05 -4.57 2.65
CA ALA A 53 -2.02 -4.12 1.26
C ALA A 53 -0.71 -3.39 0.92
N LEU A 54 -0.12 -2.64 1.86
CA LEU A 54 1.19 -2.01 1.70
C LEU A 54 2.31 -3.04 1.57
N PHE A 55 2.28 -4.11 2.37
CA PHE A 55 3.24 -5.21 2.27
C PHE A 55 3.15 -5.91 0.91
N VAL A 56 1.94 -6.25 0.47
CA VAL A 56 1.71 -6.85 -0.86
C VAL A 56 2.18 -5.89 -1.95
N TRP A 57 1.82 -4.61 -1.86
CA TRP A 57 2.27 -3.59 -2.82
C TRP A 57 3.79 -3.55 -2.90
N TRP A 58 4.48 -3.54 -1.77
CA TRP A 58 5.94 -3.50 -1.72
C TRP A 58 6.60 -4.76 -2.30
N ALA A 59 6.02 -5.93 -2.05
CA ALA A 59 6.49 -7.20 -2.60
C ALA A 59 6.47 -7.21 -4.15
N TYR A 60 5.45 -6.58 -4.76
CA TYR A 60 5.34 -6.45 -6.21
C TYR A 60 6.02 -5.20 -6.79
N ALA A 61 6.25 -4.17 -5.97
CA ALA A 61 7.02 -2.99 -6.36
C ALA A 61 8.53 -3.28 -6.45
N ARG A 62 9.06 -4.22 -5.65
CA ARG A 62 10.49 -4.59 -5.67
C ARG A 62 10.97 -5.16 -7.01
N PRO A 63 10.28 -6.11 -7.67
CA PRO A 63 10.65 -6.60 -9.00
C PRO A 63 10.60 -5.53 -10.10
N LEU A 64 9.75 -4.50 -9.96
CA LEU A 64 9.64 -3.37 -10.90
C LEU A 64 10.85 -2.42 -10.86
N SER A 65 11.76 -2.55 -9.88
CA SER A 65 12.98 -1.75 -9.80
C SER A 65 14.00 -2.06 -10.90
N ASN A 66 14.00 -3.30 -11.44
CA ASN A 66 14.88 -3.71 -12.54
C ASN A 66 14.22 -3.66 -13.93
N LEU A 67 12.89 -3.69 -14.02
CA LEU A 67 12.16 -3.50 -15.28
C LEU A 67 11.05 -2.47 -15.07
N ALA A 68 11.31 -1.26 -15.55
CA ALA A 68 10.36 -0.15 -15.67
C ALA A 68 9.82 0.41 -14.33
N LEU A 69 10.66 1.23 -13.70
CA LEU A 69 10.38 2.23 -12.65
C LEU A 69 9.24 3.24 -12.94
N SER A 70 8.46 3.05 -14.00
CA SER A 70 7.57 4.06 -14.59
C SER A 70 6.09 3.68 -14.58
N ASP A 71 5.62 2.94 -13.58
CA ASP A 71 4.18 2.73 -13.43
C ASP A 71 3.60 3.82 -12.51
N PRO A 72 2.97 4.89 -13.05
CA PRO A 72 2.33 5.92 -12.24
C PRO A 72 1.20 5.36 -11.37
N TRP A 73 0.60 4.23 -11.78
CA TRP A 73 -0.43 3.56 -11.00
C TRP A 73 0.14 2.95 -9.73
N ALA A 74 1.42 2.55 -9.72
CA ALA A 74 2.08 2.08 -8.50
C ALA A 74 2.20 3.22 -7.48
N GLY A 75 2.63 4.41 -7.91
CA GLY A 75 2.70 5.61 -7.07
C GLY A 75 1.32 6.05 -6.54
N LEU A 76 0.30 6.05 -7.40
CA LEU A 76 -1.07 6.41 -7.00
C LEU A 76 -1.66 5.38 -6.02
N THR A 77 -1.43 4.09 -6.25
CA THR A 77 -1.85 3.02 -5.33
C THR A 77 -1.16 3.17 -3.97
N LEU A 78 0.13 3.51 -3.96
CA LEU A 78 0.88 3.76 -2.72
C LEU A 78 0.30 4.95 -1.95
N LEU A 79 0.01 6.09 -2.61
CA LEU A 79 -0.63 7.24 -1.97
C LEU A 79 -1.99 6.88 -1.37
N PHE A 80 -2.79 6.12 -2.10
CA PHE A 80 -4.09 5.66 -1.61
C PHE A 80 -3.94 4.81 -0.35
N ILE A 81 -3.05 3.81 -0.36
CA ILE A 81 -2.80 2.94 0.80
C ILE A 81 -2.33 3.78 2.01
N LEU A 82 -1.38 4.69 1.80
CA LEU A 82 -0.86 5.55 2.87
C LEU A 82 -1.94 6.49 3.42
N GLY A 83 -2.80 7.04 2.56
CA GLY A 83 -3.94 7.86 2.97
C GLY A 83 -4.94 7.08 3.82
N VAL A 84 -5.24 5.84 3.44
CA VAL A 84 -6.10 4.95 4.24
C VAL A 84 -5.47 4.63 5.60
N ILE A 85 -4.16 4.35 5.66
CA ILE A 85 -3.45 4.13 6.93
C ILE A 85 -3.51 5.39 7.80
N ALA A 86 -3.20 6.56 7.25
CA ALA A 86 -3.20 7.82 7.99
C ALA A 86 -4.61 8.17 8.54
N GLY A 87 -5.65 8.02 7.71
CA GLY A 87 -7.04 8.23 8.12
C GLY A 87 -7.48 7.24 9.20
N SER A 88 -7.09 5.98 9.05
CA SER A 88 -7.39 4.92 10.02
C SER A 88 -6.75 5.19 11.39
N VAL A 89 -5.46 5.56 11.41
CA VAL A 89 -4.75 5.92 12.63
C VAL A 89 -5.38 7.16 13.29
N LEU A 90 -5.73 8.17 12.51
CA LEU A 90 -6.36 9.39 13.01
C LEU A 90 -7.71 9.11 13.67
N VAL A 91 -8.53 8.25 13.07
CA VAL A 91 -9.87 7.90 13.60
C VAL A 91 -9.79 6.93 14.78
N ALA A 92 -8.87 5.95 14.74
CA ALA A 92 -8.75 4.93 15.78
C ALA A 92 -8.03 5.41 17.05
N THR A 93 -6.98 6.23 16.90
CA THR A 93 -6.04 6.54 18.00
C THR A 93 -5.81 8.04 18.23
N GLY A 94 -6.29 8.89 17.33
CA GLY A 94 -6.14 10.34 17.44
C GLY A 94 -4.82 10.90 16.93
N ARG A 95 -4.62 12.22 17.09
CA ARG A 95 -3.52 12.96 16.46
C ARG A 95 -2.12 12.64 16.99
N ALA A 96 -1.99 12.30 18.28
CA ALA A 96 -0.69 12.06 18.90
C ALA A 96 0.02 10.84 18.28
N THR A 97 -0.71 9.74 18.11
CA THR A 97 -0.18 8.52 17.49
C THR A 97 0.10 8.70 16.00
N LEU A 98 -0.70 9.52 15.30
CA LEU A 98 -0.43 9.86 13.90
C LEU A 98 0.93 10.53 13.71
N ILE A 99 1.36 11.38 14.65
CA ILE A 99 2.66 12.05 14.60
C ILE A 99 3.80 11.03 14.69
N SER A 100 3.67 9.99 15.51
CA SER A 100 4.65 8.89 15.58
C SER A 100 4.74 8.10 14.27
N PHE A 101 3.66 8.04 13.49
CA PHE A 101 3.63 7.42 12.16
C PHE A 101 4.05 8.37 11.02
N ALA A 102 4.15 9.67 11.28
CA ALA A 102 4.48 10.68 10.27
C ALA A 102 5.78 10.40 9.49
N PRO A 103 6.89 9.91 10.11
CA PRO A 103 8.10 9.58 9.37
C PRO A 103 7.88 8.48 8.31
N ALA A 104 7.12 7.44 8.65
CA ALA A 104 6.81 6.35 7.73
C ALA A 104 5.92 6.83 6.57
N LEU A 105 4.91 7.66 6.88
CA LEU A 105 4.04 8.28 5.88
C LEU A 105 4.83 9.21 4.94
N ALA A 106 5.78 9.99 5.48
CA ALA A 106 6.62 10.88 4.69
C ALA A 106 7.52 10.11 3.71
N ILE A 107 8.15 9.01 4.15
CA ILE A 107 8.95 8.15 3.27
C ILE A 107 8.08 7.58 2.14
N GLY A 108 6.91 7.06 2.47
CA GLY A 108 5.97 6.55 1.48
C GLY A 108 5.50 7.62 0.48
N PHE A 109 5.27 8.84 0.96
CA PHE A 109 4.90 9.97 0.11
C PHE A 109 6.03 10.35 -0.85
N VAL A 110 7.28 10.40 -0.38
CA VAL A 110 8.45 10.66 -1.24
C VAL A 110 8.56 9.59 -2.33
N LEU A 111 8.42 8.32 -1.98
CA LEU A 111 8.43 7.22 -2.96
C LEU A 111 7.32 7.38 -4.00
N ALA A 112 6.09 7.66 -3.57
CA ALA A 112 5.00 7.90 -4.50
C ALA A 112 5.23 9.12 -5.40
N ALA A 113 5.75 10.21 -4.84
CA ALA A 113 6.09 11.42 -5.58
C ALA A 113 7.17 11.14 -6.63
N THR A 114 8.17 10.29 -6.33
CA THR A 114 9.17 9.89 -7.34
C THR A 114 8.56 9.12 -8.50
N HIS A 115 7.60 8.22 -8.25
CA HIS A 115 6.89 7.50 -9.31
C HIS A 115 6.03 8.44 -10.18
N LEU A 116 5.34 9.40 -9.56
CA LEU A 116 4.53 10.38 -10.28
C LEU A 116 5.38 11.40 -11.05
N PHE A 117 6.50 11.86 -10.48
CA PHE A 117 7.39 12.81 -11.16
C PHE A 117 8.02 12.21 -12.42
N GLN A 118 8.35 10.91 -12.40
CA GLN A 118 8.84 10.20 -13.58
C GLN A 118 7.79 10.12 -14.71
N LEU A 119 6.50 10.13 -14.38
CA LEU A 119 5.42 10.23 -15.38
C LEU A 119 5.45 11.58 -16.10
N PHE A 120 5.48 12.68 -15.33
CA PHE A 120 5.47 14.04 -15.89
C PHE A 120 6.71 14.31 -16.74
N ARG A 121 7.88 13.82 -16.32
CA ARG A 121 9.11 13.97 -17.12
C ARG A 121 9.01 13.27 -18.48
N ARG A 122 8.24 12.18 -18.60
CA ARG A 122 8.02 11.49 -19.89
C ARG A 122 6.99 12.17 -20.78
N SER A 123 6.01 12.88 -20.23
CA SER A 123 5.02 13.60 -21.05
C SER A 123 5.56 14.91 -21.61
N SER A 124 6.49 15.56 -20.92
CA SER A 124 7.12 16.83 -21.37
C SER A 124 8.28 16.64 -22.37
N GLY A 125 8.70 15.41 -22.65
CA GLY A 125 9.77 15.10 -23.62
C GLY A 125 9.28 14.77 -25.02
N ARG A 126 8.02 15.11 -25.36
CA ARG A 126 7.45 15.00 -26.71
C ARG A 126 7.06 16.37 -27.23
#